data_AF-A0A9D6SLP6-F1
#
_entry.id   AF-A0A9D6SLP6-F1
#
_cell.length_a   1.000
_cell.length_b   1.000
_cell.length_c   1.000
_cell.angle_alpha   90.00
_cell.angle_beta   90.00
_cell.angle_gamma   90.00
#
_symmetry.space_group_name_H-M   'P 1'
#
loop_
_entity.id
_entity.type
_entity.pdbx_description
1 polymer ?
#
loop_
_entity_poly.entity_id
_entity_poly.type
_entity_poly.pdbx_seq_one_letter_code
_entity_poly.pdbx_strand_id
1 'polypeptide(L)'
;MKIHRHCRFMMLVPFLFHAPFAAAAEPPTLNMANTAWMLTASALVLFMTIPGLALFYAGLVRAKNVLSVLMQCFSITCMVTIAWIVVGYSIAFGDGGALNAWYGGFAKSFMSGIESNTLKGSIP
;
A
#
# COMPACT_ATOMS: atom_id res chain seq x y z
N MET A 1 27.03 -43.52 0.38
CA MET A 1 25.74 -42.78 0.44
C MET A 1 25.64 -41.88 1.69
N LYS A 2 26.64 -41.02 1.96
CA LYS A 2 26.70 -40.13 3.15
C LYS A 2 26.80 -38.64 2.78
N ILE A 3 27.33 -38.33 1.59
CA ILE A 3 27.51 -36.98 1.04
C ILE A 3 26.18 -36.25 0.73
N HIS A 4 25.15 -36.96 0.28
CA HIS A 4 23.88 -36.33 -0.13
C HIS A 4 23.03 -35.79 1.05
N ARG A 5 23.23 -36.31 2.27
CA ARG A 5 22.48 -35.85 3.47
C ARG A 5 23.08 -34.58 4.07
N HIS A 6 24.39 -34.38 3.93
CA HIS A 6 25.08 -33.17 4.40
C HIS A 6 24.81 -31.96 3.48
N CYS A 7 24.73 -32.14 2.15
CA CYS A 7 24.34 -31.05 1.24
C CYS A 7 22.89 -30.57 1.45
N ARG A 8 21.96 -31.46 1.85
CA ARG A 8 20.57 -31.08 2.14
C ARG A 8 20.42 -30.32 3.47
N PHE A 9 21.27 -30.62 4.46
CA PHE A 9 21.30 -29.89 5.73
C PHE A 9 21.92 -28.49 5.55
N MET A 10 22.98 -28.37 4.74
CA MET A 10 23.69 -27.11 4.52
C MET A 10 22.93 -26.09 3.65
N MET A 11 21.98 -26.53 2.81
CA MET A 11 21.12 -25.64 2.02
C MET A 11 19.88 -25.12 2.79
N LEU A 12 19.51 -25.71 3.94
CA LEU A 12 18.31 -25.31 4.70
C LEU A 12 18.59 -24.28 5.82
N VAL A 13 19.86 -24.08 6.20
CA VAL A 13 20.27 -23.16 7.26
C VAL A 13 20.13 -21.65 6.92
N PRO A 14 20.26 -21.17 5.66
CA PRO A 14 20.15 -19.73 5.39
C PRO A 14 18.72 -19.18 5.55
N PHE A 15 17.70 -20.04 5.53
CA PHE A 15 16.29 -19.62 5.63
C PHE A 15 15.79 -19.42 7.07
N LEU A 16 16.57 -19.82 8.08
CA LEU A 16 16.19 -19.69 9.50
C LEU A 16 16.72 -18.43 10.18
N PHE A 17 17.43 -17.55 9.44
CA PHE A 17 18.08 -16.35 10.00
C PHE A 17 17.50 -15.00 9.52
N HIS A 18 16.32 -14.98 8.89
CA HIS A 18 15.57 -13.72 8.72
C HIS A 18 14.66 -13.49 9.93
N ALA A 19 15.26 -13.35 11.11
CA ALA A 19 14.55 -12.81 12.26
C ALA A 19 14.29 -11.32 11.98
N PRO A 20 13.03 -10.84 11.97
CA PRO A 20 12.80 -9.41 11.92
C PRO A 20 13.41 -8.81 13.19
N PHE A 21 14.34 -7.88 13.02
CA PHE A 21 14.80 -7.03 14.09
C PHE A 21 13.58 -6.32 14.67
N ALA A 22 13.09 -6.80 15.82
CA ALA A 22 12.02 -6.17 16.55
C ALA A 22 12.61 -4.93 17.24
N ALA A 23 12.69 -3.83 16.49
CA ALA A 23 12.90 -2.52 17.09
C ALA A 23 11.77 -2.28 18.09
N ALA A 24 12.11 -2.00 19.34
CA ALA A 24 11.15 -1.58 20.35
C ALA A 24 10.32 -0.42 19.77
N ALA A 25 8.99 -0.55 19.81
CA ALA A 25 8.10 0.51 19.35
C ALA A 25 8.31 1.73 20.25
N GLU A 26 9.05 2.72 19.75
CA GLU A 26 9.09 4.05 20.37
C GLU A 26 7.66 4.56 20.51
N PRO A 27 7.34 5.32 21.58
CA PRO A 27 6.05 5.96 21.71
C PRO A 27 5.76 6.74 20.42
N PRO A 28 4.51 6.72 19.92
CA PRO A 28 4.17 7.34 18.65
C PRO A 28 4.49 8.83 18.72
N THR A 29 5.62 9.19 18.13
CA THR A 29 6.14 10.56 18.04
C THR A 29 6.17 10.93 16.58
N LEU A 30 5.67 12.13 16.28
CA LEU A 30 5.61 12.61 14.91
C LEU A 30 7.04 12.78 14.38
N ASN A 31 7.39 12.03 13.34
CA ASN A 31 8.64 12.19 12.62
C ASN A 31 8.40 12.90 11.29
N MET A 32 8.90 14.12 11.17
CA MET A 32 8.73 14.95 9.97
C MET A 32 9.40 14.36 8.73
N ALA A 33 10.54 13.67 8.89
CA ALA A 33 11.25 13.05 7.77
C ALA A 33 10.46 11.84 7.23
N ASN A 34 9.92 11.00 8.12
CA ASN A 34 9.08 9.87 7.72
C ASN A 34 7.80 10.36 7.03
N THR A 35 7.19 11.42 7.56
CA THR A 35 5.98 12.02 6.95
C THR A 35 6.27 12.60 5.56
N ALA A 36 7.35 13.39 5.41
CA ALA A 36 7.75 13.96 4.13
C ALA A 36 8.05 12.86 3.10
N TRP A 37 8.73 11.78 3.52
CA TRP A 37 8.99 10.64 2.65
C TRP A 37 7.71 9.92 2.24
N MET A 38 6.78 9.67 3.16
CA MET A 38 5.50 9.02 2.86
C MET A 38 4.64 9.84 1.90
N LEU A 39 4.60 11.17 2.06
CA LEU A 39 3.91 12.06 1.12
C LEU A 39 4.57 12.02 -0.27
N THR A 40 5.89 12.05 -0.33
CA THR A 40 6.65 11.96 -1.58
C THR A 40 6.41 10.62 -2.28
N ALA A 41 6.51 9.51 -1.54
CA ALA A 41 6.25 8.16 -2.05
C ALA A 41 4.81 8.02 -2.56
N SER A 42 3.83 8.57 -1.83
CA SER A 42 2.41 8.57 -2.26
C SER A 42 2.21 9.35 -3.56
N ALA A 43 2.87 10.50 -3.71
CA ALA A 43 2.85 11.28 -4.95
C ALA A 43 3.49 10.50 -6.12
N LEU A 44 4.60 9.79 -5.90
CA LEU A 44 5.22 8.93 -6.91
C LEU A 44 4.31 7.78 -7.34
N VAL A 45 3.57 7.17 -6.42
CA VAL A 45 2.58 6.12 -6.74
C VAL A 45 1.41 6.70 -7.56
N LEU A 46 0.92 7.89 -7.23
CA LEU A 46 -0.09 8.57 -8.04
C LEU A 46 0.44 8.89 -9.45
N PHE A 47 1.72 9.28 -9.56
CA PHE A 47 2.39 9.54 -10.83
C PHE A 47 2.47 8.29 -11.72
N MET A 48 2.53 7.09 -11.12
CA MET A 48 2.44 5.84 -11.88
C MET A 48 1.09 5.71 -12.59
N THR A 49 -0.01 6.19 -12.00
CA THR A 49 -1.34 6.09 -12.62
C THR A 49 -1.57 7.21 -13.63
N ILE A 50 -1.27 8.46 -13.23
CA ILE A 50 -1.38 9.67 -14.07
C ILE A 50 -0.04 10.42 -14.01
N PRO A 51 0.76 10.48 -15.10
CA PRO A 51 0.48 10.06 -16.46
C PRO A 51 1.00 8.65 -16.83
N GLY A 52 1.69 7.93 -15.94
CA GLY A 52 2.47 6.72 -16.28
C GLY A 52 1.71 5.64 -17.06
N LEU A 53 0.74 5.00 -16.41
CA LEU A 53 -0.10 3.95 -17.02
C LEU A 53 -0.98 4.52 -18.12
N ALA A 54 -1.52 5.73 -17.95
CA ALA A 54 -2.38 6.36 -18.95
C ALA A 54 -1.67 6.54 -20.30
N LEU A 55 -0.44 7.04 -20.30
CA LEU A 55 0.37 7.18 -21.51
C LEU A 55 0.86 5.84 -22.06
N PHE A 56 1.21 4.89 -21.19
CA PHE A 56 1.64 3.56 -21.61
C PHE A 56 0.52 2.82 -22.37
N TYR A 57 -0.70 2.78 -21.81
CA TYR A 57 -1.85 2.15 -22.45
C TYR A 57 -2.37 2.94 -23.66
N ALA A 58 -2.29 4.27 -23.63
CA ALA A 58 -2.56 5.10 -24.79
C ALA A 58 -1.61 4.77 -25.97
N GLY A 59 -0.33 4.48 -25.70
CA GLY A 59 0.65 4.12 -26.72
C GLY A 59 0.41 2.78 -27.42
N LEU A 60 -0.37 1.89 -26.81
CA LEU A 60 -0.72 0.57 -27.37
C LEU A 60 -2.00 0.59 -28.23
N VAL A 61 -2.78 1.68 -28.17
CA VAL A 61 -4.02 1.81 -28.94
C VAL A 61 -3.83 2.69 -30.17
N ARG A 62 -4.74 2.55 -31.14
CA ARG A 62 -4.77 3.43 -32.32
C ARG A 62 -4.93 4.89 -31.89
N ALA A 63 -4.24 5.81 -32.56
CA ALA A 63 -4.24 7.25 -32.24
C ALA A 63 -5.66 7.84 -32.04
N LYS A 64 -6.63 7.42 -32.86
CA LYS A 64 -8.04 7.87 -32.74
C LYS A 64 -8.73 7.49 -31.42
N ASN A 65 -8.19 6.49 -30.71
CA ASN A 65 -8.76 5.98 -29.45
C ASN A 65 -7.98 6.47 -28.21
N VAL A 66 -6.86 7.17 -28.38
CA VAL A 66 -5.98 7.63 -27.29
C VAL A 66 -6.75 8.51 -26.29
N LEU A 67 -7.54 9.45 -26.79
CA LEU A 67 -8.32 10.34 -25.94
C LEU A 67 -9.30 9.56 -25.05
N SER A 68 -9.89 8.48 -25.57
CA SER A 68 -10.81 7.64 -24.80
C SER A 68 -10.09 6.91 -23.66
N VAL A 69 -8.89 6.36 -23.92
CA VAL A 69 -8.08 5.69 -22.89
C VAL A 69 -7.65 6.67 -21.80
N LEU A 70 -7.18 7.86 -22.16
CA LEU A 70 -6.79 8.88 -21.18
C LEU A 70 -7.97 9.29 -20.28
N MET A 71 -9.16 9.49 -20.86
CA MET A 71 -10.36 9.84 -20.08
C MET A 71 -10.84 8.70 -19.17
N GLN A 72 -10.72 7.45 -19.61
CA GLN A 72 -11.03 6.29 -18.77
C GLN A 72 -10.06 6.18 -17.59
N CYS A 73 -8.75 6.34 -17.82
CA CYS A 73 -7.75 6.32 -16.74
C CYS A 73 -7.99 7.44 -15.71
N PHE A 74 -8.28 8.65 -16.18
CA PHE A 74 -8.62 9.77 -15.29
C PHE A 74 -9.89 9.50 -14.48
N SER A 75 -10.96 9.05 -15.15
CA SER A 75 -12.25 8.74 -14.51
C SER A 75 -12.12 7.64 -13.44
N ILE A 76 -11.40 6.55 -13.74
CA ILE A 76 -11.17 5.46 -12.79
C ILE A 76 -10.36 5.96 -11.60
N THR A 77 -9.34 6.79 -11.81
CA THR A 77 -8.52 7.36 -10.71
C THR A 77 -9.40 8.17 -9.76
N CYS A 78 -10.27 9.05 -10.27
CA CYS A 78 -11.20 9.81 -9.45
C CYS A 78 -12.20 8.90 -8.72
N MET A 79 -12.80 7.94 -9.42
CA MET A 79 -13.78 7.02 -8.85
C MET A 79 -13.19 6.16 -7.72
N VAL A 80 -11.98 5.61 -7.93
CA VAL A 80 -11.29 4.79 -6.93
C VAL A 80 -10.86 5.63 -5.73
N THR A 81 -10.42 6.87 -5.95
CA THR A 81 -10.08 7.80 -4.86
C THR A 81 -11.28 8.07 -3.96
N ILE A 82 -12.47 8.31 -4.55
CA ILE A 82 -13.70 8.49 -3.78
C ILE A 82 -14.07 7.19 -3.04
N ALA A 83 -14.09 6.05 -3.74
CA ALA A 83 -14.42 4.76 -3.13
C ALA A 83 -13.46 4.42 -1.96
N TRP A 84 -12.19 4.81 -2.07
CA TRP A 84 -11.18 4.63 -1.03
C TRP A 84 -11.53 5.41 0.24
N ILE A 85 -11.92 6.68 0.12
CA ILE A 85 -12.30 7.53 1.25
C ILE A 85 -13.61 7.04 1.89
N VAL A 86 -14.60 6.66 1.09
CA VAL A 86 -15.92 6.24 1.58
C VAL A 86 -15.82 4.92 2.36
N VAL A 87 -15.22 3.88 1.77
CA VAL A 87 -15.18 2.54 2.39
C VAL A 87 -13.82 1.84 2.32
N GLY A 88 -13.03 2.08 1.27
CA GLY A 88 -11.81 1.29 1.02
C GLY A 88 -10.80 1.34 2.17
N TYR A 89 -10.57 2.52 2.74
CA TYR A 89 -9.71 2.68 3.91
C TYR A 89 -10.19 1.85 5.10
N SER A 90 -11.49 1.88 5.40
CA SER A 90 -12.06 1.15 6.53
C SER A 90 -11.93 -0.36 6.37
N ILE A 91 -12.19 -0.86 5.17
CA ILE A 91 -12.13 -2.30 4.89
C ILE A 91 -10.68 -2.80 5.00
N ALA A 92 -9.70 -1.99 4.61
CA ALA A 92 -8.29 -2.38 4.60
C ALA A 92 -7.57 -2.16 5.95
N PHE A 93 -7.90 -1.09 6.68
CA PHE A 93 -7.16 -0.64 7.87
C PHE A 93 -8.03 -0.43 9.12
N GLY A 94 -9.33 -0.72 9.04
CA GLY A 94 -10.22 -0.70 10.20
C GLY A 94 -10.03 -1.91 11.10
N ASP A 95 -10.79 -1.94 12.20
CA ASP A 95 -10.82 -3.09 13.11
C ASP A 95 -12.03 -3.99 12.84
N GLY A 96 -11.77 -5.16 12.25
CA GLY A 96 -12.76 -6.20 11.99
C GLY A 96 -12.93 -7.23 13.12
N GLY A 97 -12.29 -7.03 14.27
CA GLY A 97 -12.31 -7.96 15.39
C GLY A 97 -11.76 -9.34 14.99
N ALA A 98 -12.54 -10.40 15.21
CA ALA A 98 -12.13 -11.77 14.88
C ALA A 98 -11.86 -12.00 13.37
N LEU A 99 -12.42 -11.17 12.49
CA LEU A 99 -12.25 -11.28 11.03
C LEU A 99 -11.22 -10.29 10.46
N ASN A 100 -10.45 -9.59 11.31
CA ASN A 100 -9.50 -8.55 10.88
C ASN A 100 -8.49 -9.04 9.83
N ALA A 101 -8.13 -10.34 9.86
CA ALA A 101 -7.28 -10.97 8.85
C ALA A 101 -7.83 -10.92 7.41
N TRP A 102 -9.14 -10.75 7.24
CA TRP A 102 -9.82 -10.77 5.94
C TRP A 102 -10.59 -9.48 5.65
N TYR A 103 -11.05 -8.79 6.70
CA TYR A 103 -11.97 -7.68 6.59
C TYR A 103 -11.84 -6.74 7.80
N GLY A 104 -11.59 -5.45 7.56
CA GLY A 104 -11.38 -4.41 8.58
C GLY A 104 -12.64 -3.69 9.08
N GLY A 105 -13.85 -4.05 8.62
CA GLY A 105 -15.08 -3.38 9.09
C GLY A 105 -15.41 -2.07 8.36
N PHE A 106 -16.54 -1.45 8.75
CA PHE A 106 -16.99 -0.14 8.27
C PHE A 106 -16.84 0.98 9.33
N ALA A 107 -16.22 0.70 10.48
CA ALA A 107 -16.12 1.66 11.58
C ALA A 107 -15.34 2.94 11.22
N LYS A 108 -14.44 2.87 10.22
CA LYS A 108 -13.64 3.99 9.72
C LYS A 108 -14.12 4.48 8.35
N SER A 109 -15.36 4.18 7.96
CA SER A 109 -15.95 4.71 6.73
C SER A 109 -15.95 6.25 6.74
N PHE A 110 -15.73 6.88 5.59
CA PHE A 110 -15.56 8.33 5.46
C PHE A 110 -14.43 8.91 6.33
N MET A 111 -13.42 8.10 6.66
CA MET A 111 -12.33 8.46 7.57
C MET A 111 -12.81 8.87 8.97
N SER A 112 -13.94 8.32 9.43
CA SER A 112 -14.52 8.68 10.74
C SER A 112 -13.57 8.38 11.91
N GLY A 113 -13.37 9.39 12.77
CA GLY A 113 -12.47 9.30 13.92
C GLY A 113 -10.99 9.21 13.53
N ILE A 114 -10.59 9.81 12.41
CA ILE A 114 -9.20 10.08 12.02
C ILE A 114 -9.03 11.60 11.97
N GLU A 115 -8.32 12.14 12.94
CA GLU A 115 -8.04 13.58 13.07
C GLU A 115 -6.59 13.86 12.64
N SER A 116 -6.26 15.12 12.35
CA SER A 116 -4.91 15.53 11.90
C SER A 116 -3.77 15.24 12.88
N ASN A 117 -4.11 14.98 14.15
CA ASN A 117 -3.19 14.62 15.24
C ASN A 117 -3.20 13.11 15.55
N THR A 118 -4.01 12.32 14.86
CA THR A 118 -3.99 10.85 14.98
C THR A 118 -2.66 10.35 14.44
N LEU A 119 -2.00 9.41 15.13
CA LEU A 119 -0.71 8.88 14.72
C LEU A 119 -0.78 7.36 14.55
N LYS A 120 -0.23 6.85 13.46
CA LYS A 120 0.06 5.43 13.25
C LYS A 120 1.58 5.22 13.22
N GLY A 121 2.14 4.82 14.36
CA GLY A 121 3.59 4.78 14.54
C GLY A 121 4.15 6.21 14.59
N SER A 122 4.97 6.59 13.61
CA SER A 122 5.62 7.91 13.56
C SER A 122 5.01 8.90 12.56
N ILE A 123 3.90 8.54 11.90
CA ILE A 123 3.29 9.28 10.79
C ILE A 123 1.80 9.52 11.13
N PRO A 124 1.22 10.66 10.73
CA PRO A 124 -0.22 10.93 10.86
C PRO A 124 -1.13 9.92 10.14
#